data_AF-A0A2J7ZRP2-F1
#
_entry.id   AF-A0A2J7ZRP2-F1
#
_cell.length_a   1.000
_cell.length_b   1.000
_cell.length_c   1.000
_cell.angle_alpha   90.00
_cell.angle_beta   90.00
_cell.angle_gamma   90.00
#
_symmetry.space_group_name_H-M   'P 1'
#
loop_
_entity.id
_entity.type
_entity.pdbx_description
1 polymer ?
#
loop_
_entity_poly.entity_id
_entity_poly.type
_entity_poly.pdbx_seq_one_letter_code
_entity_poly.pdbx_strand_id
1 'polypeptide(L)'
;PWRQVAEGIDFDRHYGRAVVMFGVPYQYTLSRILRARLEYLRETFQIKEADYLAFDAVRQAAQCVGRVIRSKADYGMMIFADKRYQRHDKRDKLPQWITRHLKEAHMNLSTDMMVHVAREFLRTMAQPYDRGAVGKSLLSEAALAALDAAGGLEGASAAGA
;
A
#
# COMPACT_ATOMS: atom_id res chain seq x y z
N PRO A 1 -13.22 -11.82 12.60
CA PRO A 1 -13.34 -12.76 11.45
C PRO A 1 -12.36 -12.44 10.29
N TRP A 2 -12.40 -11.23 9.72
CA TRP A 2 -11.58 -10.86 8.54
C TRP A 2 -10.06 -10.91 8.77
N ARG A 3 -9.59 -10.62 9.99
CA ARG A 3 -8.17 -10.68 10.33
C ARG A 3 -7.57 -12.09 10.21
N GLN A 4 -8.27 -13.17 10.59
CA GLN A 4 -7.67 -14.51 10.59
C GLN A 4 -7.41 -15.05 9.18
N VAL A 5 -8.32 -14.81 8.23
CA VAL A 5 -8.16 -15.22 6.83
C VAL A 5 -7.10 -14.36 6.13
N ALA A 6 -7.10 -13.06 6.43
CA ALA A 6 -6.05 -12.18 5.93
C ALA A 6 -4.70 -12.47 6.57
N GLU A 7 -4.64 -12.97 7.82
CA GLU A 7 -3.40 -13.19 8.58
C GLU A 7 -2.65 -14.49 8.24
N GLY A 8 -3.36 -15.57 7.91
CA GLY A 8 -2.77 -16.90 7.73
C GLY A 8 -2.62 -17.40 6.29
N ILE A 9 -3.25 -16.74 5.31
CA ILE A 9 -3.18 -17.20 3.91
C ILE A 9 -2.16 -16.38 3.16
N ASP A 10 -1.15 -17.11 2.72
CA ASP A 10 -0.05 -16.63 1.91
C ASP A 10 -0.34 -16.92 0.43
N PHE A 11 -0.39 -15.87 -0.39
CA PHE A 11 -0.59 -15.99 -1.82
C PHE A 11 0.78 -16.00 -2.52
N ASP A 12 1.35 -17.19 -2.75
CA ASP A 12 2.64 -17.31 -3.44
C ASP A 12 2.50 -17.01 -4.95
N ARG A 13 3.41 -16.18 -5.47
CA ARG A 13 3.64 -15.76 -6.88
C ARG A 13 2.39 -15.46 -7.71
N HIS A 14 1.63 -16.49 -8.07
CA HIS A 14 0.48 -16.46 -8.96
C HIS A 14 -0.85 -16.39 -8.23
N TYR A 15 -0.88 -16.74 -6.94
CA TYR A 15 -2.14 -16.88 -6.18
C TYR A 15 -2.72 -15.56 -5.67
N GLY A 16 -2.14 -14.40 -6.02
CA GLY A 16 -2.59 -13.09 -5.54
C GLY A 16 -2.29 -11.94 -6.50
N ARG A 17 -2.57 -12.08 -7.80
CA ARG A 17 -2.25 -11.03 -8.79
C ARG A 17 -3.10 -9.76 -8.67
N ALA A 18 -4.25 -9.83 -8.01
CA ALA A 18 -5.08 -8.67 -7.70
C ALA A 18 -5.72 -8.83 -6.33
N VAL A 19 -5.65 -7.78 -5.50
CA VAL A 19 -6.43 -7.68 -4.26
C VAL A 19 -7.43 -6.55 -4.39
N VAL A 20 -8.68 -6.89 -4.11
CA VAL A 20 -9.79 -5.96 -4.10
C VAL A 20 -10.22 -5.73 -2.66
N MET A 21 -9.97 -4.51 -2.19
CA MET A 21 -10.46 -4.03 -0.91
C MET A 21 -11.87 -3.49 -1.09
N PHE A 22 -12.87 -4.28 -0.70
CA PHE A 22 -14.25 -3.86 -0.66
C PHE A 22 -14.52 -3.03 0.58
N GLY A 23 -14.85 -1.75 0.37
CA GLY A 23 -15.17 -0.86 1.47
C GLY A 23 -13.98 -0.45 2.34
N VAL A 24 -14.30 0.25 3.43
CA VAL A 24 -13.35 0.62 4.48
C VAL A 24 -13.63 -0.26 5.71
N PRO A 25 -12.64 -1.03 6.21
CA PRO A 25 -12.85 -1.96 7.31
C PRO A 25 -12.93 -1.20 8.65
N TYR A 26 -14.08 -0.62 8.93
CA TYR A 26 -14.34 0.03 10.21
C TYR A 26 -14.59 -0.99 11.31
N GLN A 27 -13.97 -0.77 12.48
CA GLN A 27 -14.30 -1.51 13.68
C GLN A 27 -15.71 -1.13 14.17
N TYR A 28 -16.39 -2.11 14.79
CA TYR A 28 -17.72 -1.90 15.34
C TYR A 28 -17.66 -0.95 16.54
N THR A 29 -18.23 0.24 16.37
CA THR A 29 -18.13 1.36 17.32
C THR A 29 -18.95 1.20 18.60
N LEU A 30 -19.90 0.26 18.64
CA LEU A 30 -20.78 0.06 19.80
C LEU A 30 -20.18 -0.81 20.91
N SER A 31 -18.94 -1.30 20.75
CA SER A 31 -18.23 -2.01 21.82
C SER A 31 -17.86 -1.07 22.96
N ARG A 32 -18.19 -1.46 24.21
CA ARG A 32 -17.83 -0.69 25.43
C ARG A 32 -16.32 -0.48 25.56
N ILE A 33 -15.53 -1.49 25.18
CA ILE A 33 -14.06 -1.44 25.24
C ILE A 33 -13.52 -0.37 24.28
N LEU A 34 -14.08 -0.31 23.06
CA LEU A 34 -13.65 0.67 22.07
C LEU A 34 -14.05 2.09 22.49
N ARG A 35 -15.26 2.28 23.03
CA ARG A 35 -15.69 3.58 23.55
C ARG A 35 -14.81 4.08 24.69
N ALA A 36 -14.50 3.24 25.68
CA ALA A 36 -13.61 3.61 26.78
C ALA A 36 -12.20 3.99 26.27
N ARG A 37 -11.69 3.26 25.28
CA ARG A 37 -10.40 3.58 24.65
C ARG A 37 -10.45 4.92 23.90
N LEU A 38 -11.53 5.18 23.16
CA LEU A 38 -11.72 6.43 22.43
C LEU A 38 -11.81 7.63 23.38
N GLU A 39 -12.54 7.48 24.49
CA GLU A 39 -12.65 8.50 25.53
C GLU A 39 -11.28 8.81 26.17
N TYR A 40 -10.52 7.77 26.54
CA TYR A 40 -9.17 7.94 27.05
C TYR A 40 -8.22 8.65 26.07
N LEU A 41 -8.28 8.29 24.78
CA LEU A 41 -7.48 8.92 23.73
C LEU A 41 -7.87 10.38 23.49
N ARG A 42 -9.15 10.71 23.63
CA ARG A 42 -9.66 12.07 23.52
C ARG A 42 -9.20 12.93 24.69
N GLU A 43 -9.25 12.42 25.91
CA GLU A 43 -8.89 13.17 27.12
C GLU A 43 -7.38 13.33 27.27
N THR A 44 -6.61 12.27 27.03
CA THR A 44 -5.16 12.26 27.29
C THR A 44 -4.36 12.82 26.12
N PHE A 45 -4.73 12.50 24.89
CA PHE A 45 -3.96 12.81 23.69
C PHE A 45 -4.66 13.81 22.75
N GLN A 46 -5.86 14.29 23.11
CA GLN A 46 -6.67 15.20 22.29
C GLN A 46 -6.95 14.68 20.86
N ILE A 47 -6.94 13.36 20.67
CA ILE A 47 -7.19 12.73 19.37
C ILE A 47 -8.70 12.62 19.16
N LYS A 48 -9.18 13.11 18.02
CA LYS A 48 -10.59 12.96 17.63
C LYS A 48 -10.91 11.51 17.33
N GLU A 49 -12.10 11.07 17.77
CA GLU A 49 -12.56 9.68 17.59
C GLU A 49 -12.59 9.28 16.10
N ALA A 50 -13.06 10.18 15.23
CA ALA A 50 -13.11 9.97 13.79
C ALA A 50 -11.72 9.73 13.17
N ASP A 51 -10.70 10.40 13.69
CA ASP A 51 -9.34 10.29 13.18
C ASP A 51 -8.71 8.95 13.52
N TYR A 52 -8.90 8.50 14.75
CA TYR A 52 -8.47 7.19 15.21
C TYR A 52 -9.15 6.07 14.42
N LEU A 53 -10.48 6.16 14.23
CA LEU A 53 -11.24 5.15 13.46
C LEU A 53 -10.78 5.08 12.00
N ALA A 54 -10.54 6.23 11.37
CA ALA A 54 -10.01 6.25 10.00
C ALA A 54 -8.58 5.69 9.94
N PHE A 55 -7.73 6.00 10.91
CA PHE A 55 -6.36 5.49 10.97
C PHE A 55 -6.33 3.97 11.15
N ASP A 56 -7.10 3.42 12.08
CA ASP A 56 -7.15 1.97 12.31
C ASP A 56 -7.69 1.22 11.09
N ALA A 57 -8.75 1.75 10.45
CA ALA A 57 -9.30 1.14 9.25
C ALA A 57 -8.31 1.14 8.08
N VAL A 58 -7.62 2.26 7.82
CA VAL A 58 -6.61 2.35 6.76
C VAL A 58 -5.41 1.46 7.06
N ARG A 59 -4.98 1.39 8.33
CA ARG A 59 -3.90 0.49 8.76
C ARG A 59 -4.23 -0.98 8.48
N GLN A 60 -5.44 -1.40 8.81
CA GLN A 60 -5.89 -2.77 8.52
C GLN A 60 -5.97 -3.04 7.01
N ALA A 61 -6.51 -2.09 6.24
CA ALA A 61 -6.56 -2.21 4.78
C ALA A 61 -5.16 -2.33 4.17
N ALA A 62 -4.23 -1.48 4.58
CA ALA A 62 -2.83 -1.52 4.13
C ALA A 62 -2.12 -2.82 4.52
N GLN A 63 -2.45 -3.40 5.67
CA GLN A 63 -1.89 -4.70 6.09
C GLN A 63 -2.40 -5.85 5.21
N CYS A 64 -3.67 -5.85 4.81
CA CYS A 64 -4.22 -6.83 3.87
C CYS A 64 -3.57 -6.68 2.48
N VAL A 65 -3.47 -5.44 2.01
CA VAL A 65 -2.94 -5.12 0.68
C VAL A 65 -1.43 -5.38 0.59
N GLY A 66 -0.67 -5.09 1.65
CA GLY A 66 0.79 -5.29 1.70
C GLY A 66 1.22 -6.76 1.56
N ARG A 67 0.31 -7.72 1.72
CA ARG A 67 0.59 -9.15 1.54
C ARG A 67 0.74 -9.57 0.08
N VAL A 68 0.25 -8.75 -0.85
CA VAL A 68 0.26 -9.01 -2.29
C VAL A 68 1.64 -8.92 -2.90
N ILE A 69 2.48 -7.99 -2.38
CA ILE A 69 3.80 -7.73 -2.93
C ILE A 69 4.83 -8.27 -1.95
N ARG A 70 5.54 -9.32 -2.36
CA ARG A 70 6.55 -10.01 -1.54
C ARG A 70 7.96 -9.82 -2.04
N SER A 71 8.13 -9.94 -3.35
CA SER A 71 9.41 -9.78 -4.02
C SER A 71 9.36 -8.63 -5.01
N LYS A 72 10.52 -8.05 -5.32
CA LYS A 72 10.66 -7.04 -6.38
C LYS A 72 10.34 -7.59 -7.78
N ALA A 73 10.41 -8.91 -7.94
CA ALA A 73 10.01 -9.59 -9.17
C ALA A 73 8.50 -9.89 -9.24
N ASP A 74 7.76 -9.71 -8.15
CA ASP A 74 6.33 -9.94 -8.12
C ASP A 74 5.57 -8.64 -8.44
N TYR A 75 4.62 -8.76 -9.36
CA TYR A 75 3.65 -7.72 -9.63
C TYR A 75 2.26 -8.15 -9.15
N GLY A 76 1.52 -7.17 -8.67
CA GLY A 76 0.15 -7.32 -8.23
C GLY A 76 -0.60 -5.99 -8.32
N MET A 77 -1.92 -6.09 -8.43
CA MET A 77 -2.80 -4.95 -8.53
C MET A 77 -3.58 -4.77 -7.23
N MET A 78 -3.70 -3.52 -6.79
CA MET A 78 -4.37 -3.16 -5.55
C MET A 78 -5.56 -2.27 -5.90
N ILE A 79 -6.77 -2.77 -5.68
CA ILE A 79 -8.00 -2.08 -6.05
C ILE A 79 -8.75 -1.69 -4.77
N PHE A 80 -8.96 -0.40 -4.57
CA PHE A 80 -9.78 0.13 -3.48
C PHE A 80 -11.19 0.44 -4.00
N ALA A 81 -12.12 -0.48 -3.79
CA ALA A 81 -13.49 -0.39 -4.29
C ALA A 81 -14.38 0.44 -3.33
N ASP A 82 -13.98 1.67 -3.00
CA ASP A 82 -14.79 2.60 -2.21
C ASP A 82 -14.38 4.07 -2.44
N LYS A 83 -15.37 4.93 -2.74
CA LYS A 83 -15.17 6.37 -2.96
C LYS A 83 -14.57 7.08 -1.75
N ARG A 84 -14.72 6.54 -0.54
CA ARG A 84 -14.18 7.12 0.69
C ARG A 84 -12.66 7.20 0.68
N TYR A 85 -11.94 6.33 -0.02
CA TYR A 85 -10.48 6.42 -0.16
C TYR A 85 -10.02 7.62 -1.01
N GLN A 86 -10.92 8.26 -1.75
CA GLN A 86 -10.63 9.49 -2.49
C GLN A 86 -10.41 10.70 -1.56
N ARG A 87 -10.96 10.68 -0.35
CA ARG A 87 -10.86 11.80 0.60
C ARG A 87 -9.43 11.92 1.13
N HIS A 88 -8.93 13.16 1.20
CA HIS A 88 -7.58 13.49 1.68
C HIS A 88 -7.30 12.89 3.06
N ASP A 89 -8.26 13.00 3.99
CA ASP A 89 -8.18 12.48 5.36
C ASP A 89 -7.83 10.98 5.46
N LYS A 90 -8.14 10.20 4.42
CA LYS A 90 -7.86 8.75 4.36
C LYS A 90 -6.68 8.44 3.46
N ARG A 91 -6.49 9.20 2.39
CA ARG A 91 -5.36 9.07 1.47
C ARG A 91 -4.04 9.35 2.19
N ASP A 92 -4.00 10.36 3.04
CA ASP A 92 -2.78 10.72 3.80
C ASP A 92 -2.40 9.66 4.84
N LYS A 93 -3.40 8.91 5.30
CA LYS A 93 -3.21 7.83 6.28
C LYS A 93 -2.70 6.55 5.61
N LEU A 94 -2.66 6.48 4.28
CA LEU A 94 -2.03 5.37 3.56
C LEU A 94 -0.50 5.49 3.63
N PRO A 95 0.21 4.35 3.75
CA PRO A 95 1.66 4.35 3.69
C PRO A 95 2.21 5.02 2.43
N GLN A 96 3.30 5.77 2.55
CA GLN A 96 3.90 6.49 1.43
C GLN A 96 4.21 5.60 0.21
N TRP A 97 4.59 4.33 0.44
CA TRP A 97 4.88 3.42 -0.65
C TRP A 97 3.65 3.10 -1.51
N ILE A 98 2.43 3.12 -0.95
CA ILE A 98 1.17 3.00 -1.72
C ILE A 98 0.86 4.35 -2.38
N THR A 99 0.91 5.44 -1.63
CA THR A 99 0.53 6.78 -2.11
C THR A 99 1.38 7.24 -3.29
N ARG A 100 2.67 6.90 -3.32
CA ARG A 100 3.58 7.19 -4.45
C ARG A 100 3.16 6.52 -5.76
N HIS A 101 2.51 5.35 -5.68
CA HIS A 101 2.03 4.61 -6.85
C HIS A 101 0.56 4.89 -7.18
N LEU A 102 -0.16 5.60 -6.29
CA LEU A 102 -1.54 6.02 -6.48
C LEU A 102 -1.61 7.33 -7.25
N LYS A 103 -1.50 7.23 -8.58
CA LYS A 103 -1.63 8.36 -9.51
C LYS A 103 -3.06 8.89 -9.54
N GLU A 104 -3.21 10.20 -9.74
CA GLU A 104 -4.52 10.86 -9.82
C GLU A 104 -5.38 10.32 -10.98
N ALA A 105 -4.75 9.92 -12.09
CA ALA A 105 -5.41 9.27 -13.22
C ALA A 105 -6.07 7.93 -12.87
N HIS A 106 -5.70 7.30 -11.76
CA HIS A 106 -6.28 6.04 -11.29
C HIS A 106 -7.27 6.24 -10.13
N MET A 107 -7.64 7.48 -9.83
CA MET A 107 -8.63 7.80 -8.80
C MET A 107 -10.03 7.93 -9.41
N ASN A 108 -11.05 7.54 -8.65
CA ASN A 108 -12.46 7.67 -9.04
C ASN A 108 -12.79 7.05 -10.42
N LEU A 109 -12.17 5.89 -10.71
CA LEU A 109 -12.44 5.15 -11.94
C LEU A 109 -13.82 4.48 -11.89
N SER A 110 -14.50 4.44 -13.03
CA SER A 110 -15.64 3.55 -13.23
C SER A 110 -15.16 2.09 -13.30
N THR A 111 -16.07 1.14 -13.10
CA THR A 111 -15.75 -0.29 -13.20
C THR A 111 -15.16 -0.65 -14.57
N ASP A 112 -15.72 -0.10 -15.66
CA ASP A 112 -15.25 -0.36 -17.02
C ASP A 112 -13.84 0.18 -17.27
N MET A 113 -13.56 1.41 -16.81
CA MET A 113 -12.21 2.00 -16.90
C MET A 113 -11.21 1.22 -16.06
N MET A 114 -11.60 0.78 -14.86
CA MET A 114 -10.75 -0.06 -14.00
C MET A 114 -10.38 -1.36 -14.71
N VAL A 115 -11.34 -2.03 -15.37
CA VAL A 115 -11.06 -3.25 -16.14
C VAL A 115 -10.10 -2.96 -17.31
N HIS A 116 -10.26 -1.83 -17.98
CA HIS A 116 -9.34 -1.43 -19.06
C HIS A 116 -7.89 -1.25 -18.55
N VAL A 117 -7.72 -0.45 -17.50
CA VAL A 117 -6.42 -0.23 -16.83
C VAL A 117 -5.83 -1.54 -16.33
N ALA A 118 -6.67 -2.41 -15.77
CA ALA A 118 -6.24 -3.70 -15.25
C ALA A 118 -5.67 -4.60 -16.37
N ARG A 119 -6.34 -4.65 -17.53
CA ARG A 119 -5.86 -5.43 -18.69
C ARG A 119 -4.55 -4.89 -19.24
N GLU A 120 -4.41 -3.57 -19.33
CA GLU A 120 -3.18 -2.93 -19.80
C GLU A 120 -2.00 -3.21 -18.86
N PHE A 121 -2.23 -3.06 -17.55
CA PHE A 121 -1.23 -3.34 -16.53
C PHE A 121 -0.75 -4.80 -16.58
N LEU A 122 -1.68 -5.76 -16.59
CA LEU A 122 -1.33 -7.18 -16.61
C LEU A 122 -0.59 -7.58 -17.89
N ARG A 123 -0.93 -7.01 -19.04
CA ARG A 123 -0.22 -7.27 -20.31
C ARG A 123 1.20 -6.71 -20.31
N THR A 124 1.38 -5.52 -19.75
CA THR A 124 2.69 -4.85 -19.68
C THR A 124 3.62 -5.58 -18.71
N MET A 125 3.09 -6.00 -17.56
CA MET A 125 3.88 -6.66 -16.52
C MET A 125 4.12 -8.15 -16.78
N ALA A 126 3.37 -8.79 -17.68
CA ALA A 126 3.57 -10.20 -18.06
C ALA A 126 4.75 -10.42 -19.02
N GLN A 127 5.46 -9.37 -19.43
CA GLN A 127 6.65 -9.49 -20.26
C GLN A 127 7.82 -10.15 -19.49
N PRO A 128 8.72 -10.89 -20.16
CA PRO A 128 9.88 -11.50 -19.49
C PRO A 128 10.71 -10.44 -18.77
N TYR A 129 10.90 -10.61 -17.46
CA TYR A 129 11.69 -9.69 -16.66
C TYR A 129 13.18 -9.89 -16.99
N ASP A 130 13.76 -8.96 -17.74
CA ASP A 130 15.18 -9.00 -18.06
C ASP A 130 16.00 -8.71 -16.79
N ARG A 131 16.79 -9.70 -16.35
CA ARG A 131 17.67 -9.58 -15.19
C ARG A 131 18.79 -8.55 -15.42
N GLY A 132 18.93 -8.01 -16.63
CA GLY A 132 19.82 -6.87 -16.92
C GLY A 132 19.42 -5.55 -16.24
N ALA A 133 18.21 -5.42 -15.68
CA ALA A 133 17.80 -4.24 -14.90
C ALA A 133 18.36 -4.20 -13.46
N VAL A 134 19.36 -5.03 -13.16
CA VAL A 134 20.15 -5.01 -11.91
C VAL A 134 21.04 -3.76 -11.92
N GLY A 135 20.48 -2.66 -11.41
CA GLY A 135 21.19 -1.40 -11.25
C GLY A 135 20.36 -0.32 -10.56
N LYS A 136 19.02 -0.41 -10.61
CA LYS A 136 18.12 0.52 -9.90
C LYS A 136 17.55 -0.03 -8.59
N SER A 137 17.47 -1.35 -8.45
CA SER A 137 16.76 -1.99 -7.31
C SER A 137 17.55 -3.07 -6.60
N LEU A 138 18.60 -3.61 -7.21
CA LEU A 138 19.53 -4.56 -6.61
C LEU A 138 20.93 -3.95 -6.73
N LEU A 139 21.65 -3.90 -5.61
CA LEU A 139 23.02 -3.41 -5.58
C LEU A 139 23.96 -4.60 -5.85
N SER A 140 24.83 -4.46 -6.84
CA SER A 140 25.96 -5.37 -7.04
C SER A 140 27.13 -4.96 -6.12
N GLU A 141 28.06 -5.87 -5.86
CA GLU A 141 29.26 -5.57 -5.04
C GLU A 141 30.08 -4.42 -5.63
N ALA A 142 30.19 -4.36 -6.95
CA ALA A 142 30.84 -3.24 -7.64
C ALA A 142 30.08 -1.90 -7.45
N ALA A 143 28.75 -1.93 -7.41
CA ALA A 143 27.94 -0.73 -7.15
C ALA A 143 28.04 -0.27 -5.69
N LEU A 144 28.16 -1.20 -4.73
CA LEU A 144 28.41 -0.91 -3.33
C LEU A 144 29.77 -0.22 -3.13
N ALA A 145 30.83 -0.76 -3.75
CA ALA A 145 32.16 -0.15 -3.71
C ALA A 145 32.18 1.27 -4.31
N ALA A 146 31.41 1.49 -5.38
CA ALA A 146 31.26 2.82 -5.99
C ALA A 146 30.43 3.80 -5.12
N LEU A 147 29.43 3.32 -4.39
CA LEU A 147 28.61 4.10 -3.45
C LEU A 147 29.39 4.49 -2.19
N ASP A 148 30.21 3.59 -1.65
CA ASP A 148 31.11 3.88 -0.52
C ASP A 148 32.17 4.92 -0.91
N ALA A 149 32.70 4.83 -2.13
CA ALA A 149 33.61 5.84 -2.66
C ALA A 149 32.95 7.22 -2.88
N ALA A 150 31.62 7.26 -3.07
CA ALA A 150 30.84 8.47 -3.30
C ALA A 150 30.22 9.08 -2.02
N GLY A 151 30.53 8.56 -0.82
CA GLY A 151 30.04 9.11 0.44
C GLY A 151 28.70 8.54 0.93
N GLY A 152 28.28 7.38 0.41
CA GLY A 152 27.12 6.63 0.90
C GLY A 152 25.77 7.02 0.29
N LEU A 153 24.71 6.38 0.77
CA LEU A 153 23.33 6.46 0.22
C LEU A 153 22.67 7.86 0.31
N GLU A 154 23.15 8.74 1.18
CA GLU A 154 22.55 10.07 1.38
C GLU A 154 22.88 11.04 0.23
N GLY A 155 24.07 10.93 -0.37
CA GLY A 155 24.52 11.78 -1.49
C GLY A 155 23.79 11.52 -2.81
N ALA A 156 23.28 10.30 -3.03
CA ALA A 156 22.57 9.93 -4.25
C ALA A 156 21.16 10.57 -4.35
N SER A 157 20.57 11.01 -3.24
CA SER A 157 19.28 11.71 -3.24
C SER A 157 19.39 13.19 -3.62
N ALA A 158 20.59 13.79 -3.50
CA ALA A 158 20.85 15.19 -3.80
C ALA A 158 21.25 15.45 -5.26
N ALA A 159 21.66 14.43 -6.01
CA ALA A 159 22.11 14.54 -7.40
C ALA A 159 21.00 14.34 -8.45
N GLY A 160 19.74 14.29 -8.02
CA GLY A 160 18.57 14.02 -8.87
C GLY A 160 17.59 15.19 -9.01
N ALA A 161 18.03 16.43 -8.80
CA ALA A 161 17.30 17.65 -9.14
C ALA A 161 17.89 18.31 -10.39
#